data_AF-A0A9W8LPS4-F1
#
_entry.id   AF-A0A9W8LPS4-F1
#
_cell.length_a   1.000
_cell.length_b   1.000
_cell.length_c   1.000
_cell.angle_alpha   90.00
_cell.angle_beta   90.00
_cell.angle_gamma   90.00
#
_symmetry.space_group_name_H-M   'P 1'
#
loop_
_entity.id
_entity.type
_entity.pdbx_description
1 polymer ?
#
loop_
_entity_poly.entity_id
_entity_poly.type
_entity_poly.pdbx_seq_one_letter_code
_entity_poly.pdbx_strand_id
1 'polypeptide(L)'
;MVDNNTQNPFALHASVAYVAQQAWLLNDTIRGNITFGLPYDDKRYNEVIKMCALSRDLEVLDAGDMTQVGEQGVVLSGGQKQRICLARAVYSPARNVIMDDCLSAVDTHTAKHLYENCLMSSLMAERTRILVTHAVGLTVKGASTVVVMHNGRIAAAGTYAEVLRSGKLSEEIMCEANAQLQIETSQSLSDAAVTDNNPKQQQPVDAAISARFDGDNGRTTPDGDVPRVSSDSDTQQGTLTNAEEWSRGHVRWNVYTEYINASGGVVVWLLLMVLFMIQQGLQVVQDWWLKEWAASYGKSSDDDINGSGIMPSLLSLEQ
;
A
#
# COMPACT_ATOMS: atom_id res chain seq x y z
N MET A 1 -17.43 -32.35 24.70
CA MET A 1 -16.56 -31.19 24.42
C MET A 1 -15.55 -31.66 23.39
N VAL A 2 -15.42 -30.96 22.26
CA VAL A 2 -14.43 -31.26 21.22
C VAL A 2 -13.39 -30.15 21.27
N ASP A 3 -12.12 -30.52 21.39
CA ASP A 3 -11.07 -29.58 21.75
C ASP A 3 -10.74 -28.63 20.60
N ASN A 4 -10.95 -27.33 20.86
CA ASN A 4 -11.07 -26.31 19.82
C ASN A 4 -9.73 -25.75 19.31
N ASN A 5 -8.60 -26.44 19.58
CA ASN A 5 -7.26 -25.85 19.49
C ASN A 5 -6.26 -26.68 18.65
N THR A 6 -6.76 -27.44 17.67
CA THR A 6 -5.90 -28.16 16.69
C THR A 6 -6.44 -28.05 15.26
N GLN A 7 -7.13 -26.95 14.94
CA GLN A 7 -7.40 -26.61 13.56
C GLN A 7 -6.15 -25.98 12.94
N ASN A 8 -5.67 -26.59 11.86
CA ASN A 8 -4.64 -26.01 11.00
C ASN A 8 -5.10 -24.60 10.58
N PRO A 9 -4.36 -23.51 10.91
CA PRO A 9 -4.87 -22.13 10.74
C PRO A 9 -5.22 -21.81 9.28
N PHE A 10 -4.58 -22.48 8.32
CA PHE A 10 -4.89 -22.35 6.89
C PHE A 10 -6.27 -22.90 6.48
N ALA A 11 -6.87 -23.81 7.28
CA ALA A 11 -8.11 -24.50 6.91
C ALA A 11 -9.35 -23.60 6.87
N LEU A 12 -9.43 -22.60 7.78
CA LEU A 12 -10.51 -21.62 7.77
C LEU A 12 -10.32 -20.56 6.68
N HIS A 13 -9.09 -20.04 6.51
CA HIS A 13 -8.77 -19.06 5.46
C HIS A 13 -8.95 -19.61 4.03
N ALA A 14 -8.85 -20.93 3.83
CA ALA A 14 -9.13 -21.57 2.55
C ALA A 14 -10.63 -21.63 2.18
N SER A 15 -11.56 -21.23 3.07
CA SER A 15 -13.00 -21.40 2.85
C SER A 15 -13.72 -20.18 2.27
N VAL A 16 -13.25 -18.96 2.53
CA VAL A 16 -13.88 -17.69 2.12
C VAL A 16 -12.83 -16.73 1.58
N ALA A 17 -13.06 -16.19 0.38
CA ALA A 17 -12.38 -15.01 -0.13
C ALA A 17 -13.29 -13.78 0.03
N TYR A 18 -12.71 -12.65 0.42
CA TYR A 18 -13.41 -11.38 0.60
C TYR A 18 -12.77 -10.28 -0.24
N VAL A 19 -13.59 -9.52 -0.95
CA VAL A 19 -13.21 -8.29 -1.67
C VAL A 19 -13.95 -7.14 -1.01
N ALA A 20 -13.21 -6.24 -0.37
CA ALA A 20 -13.77 -5.06 0.31
C ALA A 20 -14.12 -3.93 -0.68
N GLN A 21 -15.06 -3.07 -0.27
CA GLN A 21 -15.42 -1.85 -1.00
C GLN A 21 -14.21 -0.91 -1.19
N GLN A 22 -13.38 -0.75 -0.15
CA GLN A 22 -12.11 -0.05 -0.26
C GLN A 22 -10.98 -1.06 -0.52
N ALA A 23 -10.43 -1.05 -1.73
CA ALA A 23 -9.27 -1.87 -2.10
C ALA A 23 -8.09 -1.66 -1.14
N TRP A 24 -7.53 -2.76 -0.64
CA TRP A 24 -6.32 -2.78 0.18
C TRP A 24 -5.30 -3.77 -0.37
N LEU A 25 -4.06 -3.30 -0.52
CA LEU A 25 -2.93 -4.04 -1.05
C LEU A 25 -1.81 -4.08 -0.01
N LEU A 26 -1.06 -5.18 -0.01
CA LEU A 26 0.17 -5.35 0.74
C LEU A 26 1.29 -4.52 0.11
N ASN A 27 2.27 -4.11 0.94
CA ASN A 27 3.53 -3.56 0.46
C ASN A 27 4.42 -4.68 -0.13
N ASP A 28 4.06 -5.12 -1.33
CA ASP A 28 4.64 -6.23 -2.08
C ASP A 28 4.40 -5.98 -3.58
N THR A 29 5.02 -6.76 -4.44
CA THR A 29 4.78 -6.82 -5.90
C THR A 29 3.29 -7.03 -6.23
N ILE A 30 2.87 -6.65 -7.45
CA ILE A 30 1.50 -6.93 -7.93
C ILE A 30 1.24 -8.45 -7.96
N ARG A 31 2.23 -9.24 -8.41
CA ARG A 31 2.19 -10.72 -8.37
C ARG A 31 2.02 -11.26 -6.95
N GLY A 32 2.79 -10.77 -5.99
CA GLY A 32 2.68 -11.12 -4.57
C GLY A 32 1.32 -10.76 -3.99
N ASN A 33 0.79 -9.60 -4.37
CA ASN A 33 -0.56 -9.16 -4.01
C ASN A 33 -1.69 -10.05 -4.54
N ILE A 34 -1.55 -10.64 -5.74
CA ILE A 34 -2.56 -11.54 -6.35
C ILE A 34 -2.41 -12.97 -5.82
N THR A 35 -1.18 -13.48 -5.72
CA THR A 35 -0.90 -14.83 -5.20
C THR A 35 -1.17 -14.95 -3.70
N PHE A 36 -0.90 -13.88 -2.94
CA PHE A 36 -1.26 -13.72 -1.52
C PHE A 36 -0.85 -14.91 -0.64
N GLY A 37 0.41 -15.34 -0.80
CA GLY A 37 0.99 -16.47 -0.06
C GLY A 37 0.67 -17.86 -0.61
N LEU A 38 -0.12 -17.97 -1.69
CA LEU A 38 -0.32 -19.22 -2.42
C LEU A 38 0.84 -19.47 -3.41
N PRO A 39 1.12 -20.74 -3.77
CA PRO A 39 2.10 -21.03 -4.83
C PRO A 39 1.68 -20.37 -6.15
N TYR A 40 2.68 -19.95 -6.91
CA TYR A 40 2.51 -19.34 -8.22
C TYR A 40 2.28 -20.41 -9.30
N ASP A 41 1.16 -20.33 -10.01
CA ASP A 41 0.79 -21.17 -11.16
C ASP A 41 0.60 -20.25 -12.37
N ASP A 42 1.55 -20.31 -13.32
CA ASP A 42 1.53 -19.49 -14.54
C ASP A 42 0.21 -19.56 -15.31
N LYS A 43 -0.40 -20.75 -15.41
CA LYS A 43 -1.61 -20.92 -16.24
C LYS A 43 -2.79 -20.23 -15.59
N ARG A 44 -3.01 -20.53 -14.31
CA ARG A 44 -4.06 -19.91 -13.50
C ARG A 44 -3.86 -18.40 -13.38
N TYR A 45 -2.63 -17.96 -13.17
CA TYR A 45 -2.31 -16.54 -13.02
C TYR A 45 -2.62 -15.74 -14.29
N ASN A 46 -2.14 -16.20 -15.45
CA ASN A 46 -2.41 -15.54 -16.73
C ASN A 46 -3.92 -15.54 -17.09
N GLU A 47 -4.65 -16.61 -16.74
CA GLU A 47 -6.11 -16.65 -16.87
C GLU A 47 -6.77 -15.56 -16.00
N VAL A 48 -6.40 -15.45 -14.72
CA VAL A 48 -6.93 -14.42 -13.80
C VAL A 48 -6.60 -13.00 -14.26
N ILE A 49 -5.36 -12.74 -14.70
CA ILE A 49 -4.96 -11.42 -15.23
C ILE A 49 -5.84 -11.01 -16.41
N LYS A 50 -6.14 -11.95 -17.32
CA LYS A 50 -7.02 -11.71 -18.46
C LYS A 50 -8.48 -11.48 -18.02
N MET A 51 -9.02 -12.32 -17.14
CA MET A 51 -10.39 -12.19 -16.61
C MET A 51 -10.61 -10.85 -15.90
N CYS A 52 -9.64 -10.41 -15.09
CA CYS A 52 -9.68 -9.15 -14.38
C CYS A 52 -9.27 -7.92 -15.22
N ALA A 53 -9.09 -8.08 -16.55
CA ALA A 53 -8.71 -7.03 -17.49
C ALA A 53 -7.40 -6.29 -17.13
N LEU A 54 -6.47 -6.93 -16.42
CA LEU A 54 -5.23 -6.32 -15.93
C LEU A 54 -4.09 -6.30 -16.95
N SER A 55 -4.19 -7.02 -18.07
CA SER A 55 -3.09 -7.16 -19.06
C SER A 55 -2.51 -5.82 -19.52
N ARG A 56 -3.37 -4.87 -19.91
CA ARG A 56 -2.93 -3.54 -20.37
C ARG A 56 -2.32 -2.69 -19.26
N ASP A 57 -2.82 -2.82 -18.03
CA ASP A 57 -2.26 -2.10 -16.88
C ASP A 57 -0.85 -2.60 -16.56
N LEU A 58 -0.60 -3.90 -16.71
CA LEU A 58 0.72 -4.50 -16.52
C LEU A 58 1.69 -4.16 -17.67
N GLU A 59 1.22 -4.10 -18.92
CA GLU A 59 2.03 -3.70 -20.08
C GLU A 59 2.57 -2.25 -20.00
N VAL A 60 1.90 -1.38 -19.24
CA VAL A 60 2.28 0.04 -19.07
C VAL A 60 3.28 0.25 -17.91
N LEU A 61 3.48 -0.75 -17.05
CA LEU A 61 4.40 -0.65 -15.90
C LEU A 61 5.81 -1.14 -16.26
N ASP A 62 6.84 -0.35 -15.91
CA ASP A 62 8.25 -0.63 -16.25
C ASP A 62 8.74 -2.03 -15.84
N ALA A 63 8.24 -2.56 -14.72
CA ALA A 63 8.57 -3.88 -14.19
C ALA A 63 7.39 -4.88 -14.28
N GLY A 64 6.36 -4.56 -15.07
CA GLY A 64 5.17 -5.38 -15.24
C GLY A 64 4.52 -5.77 -13.92
N ASP A 65 4.27 -7.06 -13.71
CA ASP A 65 3.66 -7.59 -12.49
C ASP A 65 4.61 -7.74 -11.30
N MET A 66 5.93 -7.57 -11.51
CA MET A 66 6.95 -7.48 -10.46
C MET A 66 7.09 -6.07 -9.88
N THR A 67 6.36 -5.08 -10.41
CA THR A 67 6.29 -3.72 -9.86
C THR A 67 5.82 -3.73 -8.41
N GLN A 68 6.56 -3.09 -7.50
CA GLN A 68 6.16 -2.97 -6.10
C GLN A 68 4.96 -2.04 -5.90
N VAL A 69 3.98 -2.51 -5.13
CA VAL A 69 2.90 -1.68 -4.62
C VAL A 69 3.39 -1.07 -3.30
N GLY A 70 3.94 0.15 -3.32
CA GLY A 70 4.46 0.82 -2.10
C GLY A 70 3.40 1.03 -1.00
N GLU A 71 3.76 1.67 0.12
CA GLU A 71 3.02 1.60 1.40
C GLU A 71 1.50 1.93 1.38
N GLN A 72 0.98 2.66 0.38
CA GLN A 72 -0.48 2.76 0.11
C GLN A 72 -0.86 2.58 -1.38
N GLY A 73 -0.01 1.94 -2.16
CA GLY A 73 -0.17 1.72 -3.60
C GLY A 73 -0.30 3.03 -4.38
N VAL A 74 0.45 4.07 -4.00
CA VAL A 74 0.32 5.45 -4.53
C VAL A 74 0.50 5.54 -6.05
N VAL A 75 1.13 4.54 -6.67
CA VAL A 75 1.35 4.44 -8.13
C VAL A 75 0.13 3.94 -8.91
N LEU A 76 -0.85 3.31 -8.25
CA LEU A 76 -2.00 2.68 -8.92
C LEU A 76 -3.29 3.49 -8.77
N SER A 77 -4.12 3.50 -9.81
CA SER A 77 -5.47 4.09 -9.77
C SER A 77 -6.43 3.26 -8.91
N GLY A 78 -7.53 3.87 -8.44
CA GLY A 78 -8.54 3.18 -7.63
C GLY A 78 -9.08 1.91 -8.29
N GLY A 79 -9.44 2.01 -9.58
CA GLY A 79 -9.92 0.87 -10.38
C GLY A 79 -8.85 -0.19 -10.66
N GLN A 80 -7.56 0.16 -10.69
CA GLN A 80 -6.47 -0.83 -10.72
C GLN A 80 -6.37 -1.59 -9.39
N LYS A 81 -6.38 -0.87 -8.25
CA LYS A 81 -6.35 -1.49 -6.92
C LYS A 81 -7.54 -2.43 -6.70
N GLN A 82 -8.74 -2.03 -7.14
CA GLN A 82 -9.95 -2.85 -7.04
C GLN A 82 -9.83 -4.12 -7.89
N ARG A 83 -9.33 -4.03 -9.13
CA ARG A 83 -9.11 -5.19 -10.00
C ARG A 83 -8.05 -6.14 -9.48
N ILE A 84 -6.98 -5.65 -8.84
CA ILE A 84 -5.97 -6.50 -8.17
C ILE A 84 -6.58 -7.20 -6.94
N CYS A 85 -7.43 -6.52 -6.16
CA CYS A 85 -8.14 -7.14 -5.04
C CYS A 85 -9.13 -8.22 -5.50
N LEU A 86 -9.83 -8.00 -6.62
CA LEU A 86 -10.67 -9.04 -7.23
C LEU A 86 -9.82 -10.20 -7.76
N ALA A 87 -8.72 -9.93 -8.46
CA ALA A 87 -7.79 -10.94 -8.95
C ALA A 87 -7.26 -11.83 -7.82
N ARG A 88 -6.92 -11.28 -6.65
CA ARG A 88 -6.58 -12.03 -5.43
C ARG A 88 -7.68 -13.02 -5.02
N ALA A 89 -8.93 -12.57 -4.96
CA ALA A 89 -10.07 -13.41 -4.57
C ALA A 89 -10.38 -14.51 -5.61
N VAL A 90 -10.19 -14.21 -6.89
CA VAL A 90 -10.38 -15.12 -8.02
C VAL A 90 -9.26 -16.17 -8.07
N TYR A 91 -8.01 -15.74 -7.85
CA TYR A 91 -6.83 -16.61 -7.80
C TYR A 91 -6.89 -17.60 -6.62
N SER A 92 -7.38 -17.17 -5.45
CA SER A 92 -7.62 -18.02 -4.29
C SER A 92 -8.45 -19.28 -4.62
N PRO A 93 -8.20 -20.44 -3.97
CA PRO A 93 -9.02 -21.65 -4.13
C PRO A 93 -10.35 -21.60 -3.34
N ALA A 94 -10.68 -20.50 -2.67
CA ALA A 94 -11.86 -20.39 -1.81
C ALA A 94 -13.19 -20.70 -2.53
N ARG A 95 -14.03 -21.51 -1.87
CA ARG A 95 -15.35 -21.92 -2.39
C ARG A 95 -16.41 -20.84 -2.28
N ASN A 96 -16.29 -19.96 -1.29
CA ASN A 96 -17.19 -18.83 -1.07
C ASN A 96 -16.45 -17.54 -1.41
N VAL A 97 -17.04 -16.69 -2.23
CA VAL A 97 -16.49 -15.39 -2.61
C VAL A 97 -17.50 -14.31 -2.24
N ILE A 98 -17.13 -13.44 -1.30
CA ILE A 98 -17.93 -12.31 -0.84
C ILE A 98 -17.32 -11.04 -1.43
N MET A 99 -18.13 -10.23 -2.11
CA MET A 99 -17.70 -9.01 -2.78
C MET A 99 -18.58 -7.85 -2.31
N ASP A 100 -17.95 -6.83 -1.76
CA ASP A 100 -18.58 -5.62 -1.28
C ASP A 100 -18.32 -4.49 -2.28
N ASP A 101 -19.33 -4.18 -3.08
CA ASP A 101 -19.40 -3.17 -4.14
C ASP A 101 -18.17 -3.06 -5.06
N CYS A 102 -17.57 -4.21 -5.42
CA CYS A 102 -16.27 -4.26 -6.08
C CYS A 102 -16.23 -3.73 -7.54
N LEU A 103 -17.34 -3.20 -8.06
CA LEU A 103 -17.48 -2.68 -9.42
C LEU A 103 -17.67 -1.15 -9.48
N SER A 104 -17.83 -0.44 -8.36
CA SER A 104 -18.09 1.01 -8.38
C SER A 104 -16.86 1.87 -8.65
N ALA A 105 -15.65 1.34 -8.41
CA ALA A 105 -14.38 2.02 -8.65
C ALA A 105 -13.80 1.85 -10.07
N VAL A 106 -14.51 1.18 -10.99
CA VAL A 106 -14.09 0.92 -12.38
C VAL A 106 -15.05 1.57 -13.38
N ASP A 107 -14.56 1.87 -14.58
CA ASP A 107 -15.40 2.41 -15.66
C ASP A 107 -16.42 1.37 -16.18
N THR A 108 -17.49 1.85 -16.80
CA THR A 108 -18.62 1.00 -17.24
C THR A 108 -18.22 -0.12 -18.20
N HIS A 109 -17.24 0.09 -19.08
CA HIS A 109 -16.79 -0.93 -20.03
C HIS A 109 -15.99 -2.02 -19.32
N THR A 110 -15.06 -1.61 -18.45
CA THR A 110 -14.29 -2.52 -17.59
C THR A 110 -15.20 -3.28 -16.62
N ALA A 111 -16.22 -2.62 -16.04
CA ALA A 111 -17.23 -3.26 -15.19
C ALA A 111 -17.99 -4.36 -15.93
N LYS A 112 -18.44 -4.10 -17.17
CA LYS A 112 -19.09 -5.10 -18.03
C LYS A 112 -18.15 -6.27 -18.33
N HIS A 113 -16.90 -6.00 -18.71
CA HIS A 113 -15.90 -7.04 -18.93
C HIS A 113 -15.66 -7.90 -17.68
N LEU A 114 -15.52 -7.29 -16.50
CA LEU A 114 -15.35 -7.99 -15.21
C LEU A 114 -16.56 -8.86 -14.88
N TYR A 115 -17.77 -8.36 -15.12
CA TYR A 115 -18.99 -9.13 -14.90
C TYR A 115 -19.05 -10.36 -15.82
N GLU A 116 -18.87 -10.18 -17.13
CA GLU A 116 -18.97 -11.25 -18.13
C GLU A 116 -17.81 -12.26 -18.05
N ASN A 117 -16.57 -11.78 -17.99
CA ASN A 117 -15.37 -12.62 -18.13
C ASN A 117 -14.76 -13.05 -16.80
N CYS A 118 -15.12 -12.43 -15.67
CA CYS A 118 -14.62 -12.82 -14.35
C CYS A 118 -15.75 -13.38 -13.48
N LEU A 119 -16.81 -12.62 -13.19
CA LEU A 119 -17.88 -13.05 -12.27
C LEU A 119 -18.76 -14.18 -12.81
N MET A 120 -18.93 -14.25 -14.14
CA MET A 120 -19.63 -15.32 -14.85
C MET A 120 -18.67 -16.34 -15.51
N SER A 121 -17.38 -16.31 -15.16
CA SER A 121 -16.39 -17.26 -15.68
C SER A 121 -16.62 -18.71 -15.22
N SER A 122 -16.09 -19.66 -15.99
CA SER A 122 -15.97 -21.07 -15.59
C SER A 122 -15.25 -21.26 -14.25
N LEU A 123 -14.20 -20.46 -13.99
CA LEU A 123 -13.41 -20.49 -12.75
C LEU A 123 -14.23 -20.14 -11.50
N MET A 124 -15.26 -19.31 -11.70
CA MET A 124 -16.19 -18.83 -10.68
C MET A 124 -17.50 -19.64 -10.62
N ALA A 125 -17.83 -20.41 -11.66
CA ALA A 125 -19.12 -21.09 -11.81
C ALA A 125 -19.45 -22.05 -10.66
N GLU A 126 -18.48 -22.88 -10.22
CA GLU A 126 -18.64 -23.85 -9.13
C GLU A 126 -18.52 -23.25 -7.71
N ARG A 127 -18.43 -21.91 -7.60
CA ARG A 127 -18.26 -21.21 -6.33
C ARG A 127 -19.53 -20.49 -5.91
N THR A 128 -19.77 -20.42 -4.60
CA THR A 128 -20.82 -19.58 -4.01
C THR A 128 -20.36 -18.12 -4.07
N ARG A 129 -21.13 -17.26 -4.75
CA ARG A 129 -20.79 -15.85 -4.97
C ARG A 129 -21.85 -14.98 -4.30
N ILE A 130 -21.42 -14.10 -3.40
CA ILE A 130 -22.26 -13.09 -2.75
C ILE A 130 -21.72 -11.74 -3.18
N LEU A 131 -22.51 -10.98 -3.93
CA LEU A 131 -22.17 -9.63 -4.38
C LEU A 131 -23.17 -8.65 -3.76
N VAL A 132 -22.66 -7.74 -2.93
CA VAL A 132 -23.34 -6.49 -2.58
C VAL A 132 -22.91 -5.47 -3.62
N THR A 133 -23.83 -4.72 -4.23
CA THR A 133 -23.46 -3.65 -5.15
C THR A 133 -24.56 -2.63 -5.36
N HIS A 134 -24.17 -1.41 -5.70
CA HIS A 134 -25.08 -0.38 -6.23
C HIS A 134 -25.32 -0.53 -7.75
N ALA A 135 -24.45 -1.21 -8.50
CA ALA A 135 -24.54 -1.42 -9.94
C ALA A 135 -25.53 -2.55 -10.31
N VAL A 136 -26.80 -2.38 -9.93
CA VAL A 136 -27.82 -3.43 -10.02
C VAL A 136 -28.21 -3.72 -11.47
N GLY A 137 -28.27 -2.71 -12.36
CA GLY A 137 -28.66 -2.91 -13.76
C GLY A 137 -27.80 -3.93 -14.52
N LEU A 138 -26.49 -3.92 -14.26
CA LEU A 138 -25.52 -4.85 -14.86
C LEU A 138 -25.63 -6.27 -14.28
N THR A 139 -25.82 -6.38 -12.97
CA THR A 139 -25.58 -7.62 -12.22
C THR A 139 -26.83 -8.45 -11.97
N VAL A 140 -28.01 -7.82 -11.92
CA VAL A 140 -29.26 -8.48 -11.49
C VAL A 140 -29.74 -9.57 -12.45
N LYS A 141 -29.45 -9.44 -13.75
CA LYS A 141 -29.91 -10.37 -14.79
C LYS A 141 -29.29 -11.77 -14.67
N GLY A 142 -28.04 -11.86 -14.19
CA GLY A 142 -27.34 -13.14 -13.97
C GLY A 142 -27.38 -13.64 -12.52
N ALA A 143 -28.05 -12.92 -11.62
CA ALA A 143 -28.17 -13.31 -10.21
C ALA A 143 -29.21 -14.43 -10.05
N SER A 144 -28.78 -15.58 -9.53
CA SER A 144 -29.69 -16.71 -9.23
C SER A 144 -30.68 -16.38 -8.10
N THR A 145 -30.32 -15.46 -7.21
CA THR A 145 -31.18 -14.95 -6.15
C THR A 145 -30.81 -13.49 -5.87
N VAL A 146 -31.82 -12.65 -5.76
CA VAL A 146 -31.74 -11.23 -5.45
C VAL A 146 -32.33 -11.02 -4.06
N VAL A 147 -31.62 -10.27 -3.21
CA VAL A 147 -32.09 -9.91 -1.86
C VAL A 147 -32.08 -8.38 -1.75
N VAL A 148 -33.24 -7.80 -1.51
CA VAL A 148 -33.40 -6.36 -1.28
C VAL A 148 -33.48 -6.13 0.23
N MET A 149 -32.59 -5.30 0.76
CA MET A 149 -32.57 -4.91 2.17
C MET A 149 -32.98 -3.45 2.35
N HIS A 150 -33.71 -3.15 3.42
CA HIS A 150 -34.13 -1.81 3.80
C HIS A 150 -34.12 -1.69 5.34
N ASN A 151 -33.45 -0.66 5.87
CA ASN A 151 -33.32 -0.40 7.31
C ASN A 151 -32.90 -1.65 8.13
N GLY A 152 -31.89 -2.38 7.66
CA GLY A 152 -31.37 -3.59 8.32
C GLY A 152 -32.29 -4.81 8.28
N ARG A 153 -33.38 -4.79 7.51
CA ARG A 153 -34.31 -5.91 7.32
C ARG A 153 -34.38 -6.31 5.85
N ILE A 154 -34.66 -7.59 5.58
CA ILE A 154 -34.95 -8.07 4.22
C ILE A 154 -36.35 -7.57 3.83
N ALA A 155 -36.43 -6.79 2.75
CA ALA A 155 -37.67 -6.26 2.20
C ALA A 155 -38.27 -7.17 1.12
N ALA A 156 -37.42 -7.84 0.34
CA ALA A 156 -37.79 -8.88 -0.62
C ALA A 156 -36.60 -9.83 -0.85
N ALA A 157 -36.88 -11.10 -1.14
CA ALA A 157 -35.87 -12.07 -1.55
C ALA A 157 -36.51 -13.09 -2.52
N GLY A 158 -35.78 -13.47 -3.56
CA GLY A 158 -36.26 -14.42 -4.57
C GLY A 158 -35.47 -14.33 -5.87
N THR A 159 -36.00 -14.88 -6.95
CA THR A 159 -35.46 -14.65 -8.31
C THR A 159 -35.70 -13.20 -8.75
N TYR A 160 -34.94 -12.73 -9.75
CA TYR A 160 -35.14 -11.39 -10.32
C TYR A 160 -36.60 -11.12 -10.71
N ALA A 161 -37.28 -12.08 -11.34
CA ALA A 161 -38.67 -11.94 -11.78
C ALA A 161 -39.67 -11.81 -10.61
N GLU A 162 -39.39 -12.46 -9.47
CA GLU A 162 -40.23 -12.38 -8.26
C GLU A 162 -40.03 -11.04 -7.53
N VAL A 163 -38.78 -10.60 -7.38
CA VAL A 163 -38.43 -9.31 -6.77
C VAL A 163 -38.93 -8.13 -7.64
N LEU A 164 -38.87 -8.25 -8.96
CA LEU A 164 -39.44 -7.27 -9.88
C LEU A 164 -40.96 -7.17 -9.71
N ARG A 165 -41.66 -8.31 -9.62
CA ARG A 165 -43.11 -8.37 -9.42
C ARG A 165 -43.54 -7.79 -8.06
N SER A 166 -42.68 -7.82 -7.05
CA SER A 166 -43.00 -7.28 -5.73
C SER A 166 -42.99 -5.75 -5.67
N GLY A 167 -42.51 -5.06 -6.70
CA GLY A 167 -42.40 -3.59 -6.73
C GLY A 167 -41.51 -3.02 -5.61
N LYS A 168 -40.59 -3.82 -5.09
CA LYS A 168 -39.64 -3.42 -4.01
C LYS A 168 -38.24 -3.08 -4.53
N LEU A 169 -37.96 -3.39 -5.79
CA LEU A 169 -36.81 -2.85 -6.51
C LEU A 169 -37.14 -1.38 -6.86
N SER A 170 -36.24 -0.44 -6.57
CA SER A 170 -36.52 0.99 -6.77
C SER A 170 -36.69 1.35 -8.24
N GLU A 171 -37.52 2.36 -8.52
CA GLU A 171 -37.75 2.84 -9.89
C GLU A 171 -36.46 3.32 -10.57
N GLU A 172 -35.49 3.83 -9.79
CA GLU A 172 -34.15 4.17 -10.27
C GLU A 172 -33.39 2.96 -10.85
N ILE A 173 -33.44 1.79 -10.17
CA ILE A 173 -32.83 0.56 -10.66
C ILE A 173 -33.54 0.06 -11.93
N MET A 174 -34.87 0.19 -11.98
CA MET A 174 -35.64 -0.15 -13.19
C MET A 174 -35.28 0.79 -14.36
N CYS A 175 -35.06 2.08 -14.09
CA CYS A 175 -34.62 3.06 -15.08
C CYS A 175 -33.22 2.75 -15.59
N GLU A 176 -32.26 2.46 -14.70
CA GLU A 176 -30.87 2.13 -15.08
C GLU A 176 -30.79 0.85 -15.91
N ALA A 177 -31.50 -0.21 -15.50
CA ALA A 177 -31.57 -1.46 -16.25
C ALA A 177 -32.20 -1.29 -17.65
N ASN A 178 -33.19 -0.40 -17.77
CA ASN A 178 -33.83 -0.07 -19.05
C ASN A 178 -32.99 0.87 -19.93
N ALA A 179 -32.24 1.80 -19.33
CA ALA A 179 -31.33 2.69 -20.04
C ALA A 179 -30.17 1.92 -20.69
N GLN A 180 -29.60 0.94 -19.97
CA GLN A 180 -28.58 0.04 -20.51
C GLN A 180 -29.10 -0.77 -21.71
N LEU A 181 -30.34 -1.28 -21.64
CA LEU A 181 -30.98 -1.97 -22.77
C LEU A 181 -31.17 -1.09 -24.01
N GLN A 182 -31.49 0.20 -23.83
CA GLN A 182 -31.61 1.15 -24.94
C GLN A 182 -30.26 1.46 -25.60
N ILE A 183 -29.18 1.56 -24.81
CA ILE A 183 -27.83 1.76 -25.33
C ILE A 183 -27.38 0.53 -26.15
N GLU A 184 -27.54 -0.69 -25.62
CA GLU A 184 -27.18 -1.92 -26.33
C GLU A 184 -27.99 -2.09 -27.63
N THR A 185 -29.30 -1.82 -27.60
CA THR A 185 -30.16 -1.85 -28.79
C THR A 185 -29.68 -0.83 -29.82
N SER A 186 -29.37 0.40 -29.41
CA SER A 186 -28.92 1.46 -30.32
C SER A 186 -27.58 1.16 -30.98
N GLN A 187 -26.63 0.58 -30.25
CA GLN A 187 -25.33 0.16 -30.78
C GLN A 187 -25.46 -1.02 -31.76
N SER A 188 -26.33 -1.99 -31.46
CA SER A 188 -26.60 -3.12 -32.38
C SER A 188 -27.26 -2.68 -33.70
N LEU A 189 -28.03 -1.59 -33.68
CA LEU A 189 -28.66 -0.99 -34.87
C LEU A 189 -27.66 -0.19 -35.72
N SER A 190 -26.64 0.43 -35.13
CA SER A 190 -25.60 1.14 -35.90
C SER A 190 -24.64 0.19 -36.61
N ASP A 191 -24.25 -0.92 -35.99
CA ASP A 191 -23.33 -1.89 -36.61
C ASP A 191 -24.00 -2.68 -37.75
N ALA A 192 -25.33 -2.86 -37.71
CA ALA A 192 -26.09 -3.51 -38.78
C ALA A 192 -26.35 -2.61 -40.00
N ALA A 193 -26.17 -1.29 -39.90
CA ALA A 193 -26.49 -0.33 -40.95
C ALA A 193 -25.35 -0.06 -41.94
N VAL A 194 -24.15 -0.59 -41.70
CA VAL A 194 -22.98 -0.40 -42.59
C VAL A 194 -22.86 -1.56 -43.59
N THR A 195 -23.84 -1.69 -44.47
CA THR A 195 -23.65 -2.41 -45.74
C THR A 195 -24.52 -1.83 -46.85
N ASP A 196 -23.87 -1.59 -47.98
CA ASP A 196 -24.42 -1.41 -49.33
C ASP A 196 -24.70 0.02 -49.88
N ASN A 197 -23.86 0.35 -50.88
CA ASN A 197 -24.06 1.24 -52.03
C ASN A 197 -24.09 2.79 -51.95
N ASN A 198 -23.06 3.36 -52.60
CA ASN A 198 -22.91 4.72 -53.11
C ASN A 198 -23.08 4.67 -54.66
N PRO A 199 -23.68 5.67 -55.33
CA PRO A 199 -22.81 6.62 -56.06
C PRO A 199 -23.30 8.08 -56.19
N LYS A 200 -22.41 9.01 -55.81
CA LYS A 200 -22.12 10.33 -56.45
C LYS A 200 -23.18 11.46 -56.43
N GLN A 201 -22.82 12.62 -55.82
CA GLN A 201 -22.48 13.86 -56.56
C GLN A 201 -21.89 15.01 -55.69
N GLN A 202 -20.69 15.44 -56.07
CA GLN A 202 -20.09 16.79 -56.06
C GLN A 202 -19.88 17.66 -54.77
N GLN A 203 -18.61 18.13 -54.69
CA GLN A 203 -17.93 19.12 -53.82
C GLN A 203 -18.49 20.57 -53.93
N PRO A 204 -18.01 21.62 -53.19
CA PRO A 204 -16.74 21.78 -52.40
C PRO A 204 -16.94 22.39 -50.98
N VAL A 205 -15.96 22.79 -50.13
CA VAL A 205 -14.46 22.85 -50.08
C VAL A 205 -13.96 22.82 -48.60
N ASP A 206 -12.65 22.62 -48.38
CA ASP A 206 -11.71 23.20 -47.38
C ASP A 206 -12.10 23.40 -45.88
N ALA A 207 -11.25 23.16 -44.87
CA ALA A 207 -9.89 22.56 -44.80
C ALA A 207 -9.51 22.24 -43.32
N ALA A 208 -8.34 21.59 -43.14
CA ALA A 208 -7.56 21.42 -41.90
C ALA A 208 -8.08 20.40 -40.83
N ILE A 209 -7.26 19.53 -40.22
CA ILE A 209 -5.85 19.10 -40.44
C ILE A 209 -5.80 17.58 -40.15
N SER A 210 -5.18 16.80 -41.04
CA SER A 210 -4.83 15.40 -40.79
C SER A 210 -3.36 15.24 -40.37
N ALA A 211 -3.07 14.16 -39.65
CA ALA A 211 -1.76 13.90 -39.06
C ALA A 211 -0.80 13.13 -39.98
N ARG A 212 0.43 12.95 -39.46
CA ARG A 212 1.48 11.96 -39.77
C ARG A 212 2.60 12.37 -40.75
N PHE A 213 3.78 12.57 -40.14
CA PHE A 213 4.99 11.74 -40.24
C PHE A 213 5.73 11.56 -41.58
N ASP A 214 7.06 11.40 -41.44
CA ASP A 214 8.10 11.14 -42.46
C ASP A 214 8.38 12.27 -43.48
N GLY A 215 9.63 12.68 -43.76
CA GLY A 215 10.91 12.31 -43.13
C GLY A 215 12.13 12.94 -43.82
N ASP A 216 13.25 13.01 -43.07
CA ASP A 216 14.66 13.10 -43.51
C ASP A 216 15.29 14.42 -44.09
N ASN A 217 16.59 14.56 -43.77
CA ASN A 217 17.68 15.32 -44.40
C ASN A 217 17.83 16.87 -44.28
N GLY A 218 18.60 17.30 -43.26
CA GLY A 218 19.98 17.79 -43.52
C GLY A 218 20.38 19.26 -43.25
N ARG A 219 21.44 19.44 -42.41
CA ARG A 219 22.34 20.63 -42.24
C ARG A 219 21.72 21.90 -41.59
N THR A 220 22.38 22.69 -40.73
CA THR A 220 23.75 22.71 -40.13
C THR A 220 23.83 23.66 -38.91
N THR A 221 24.58 23.28 -37.85
CA THR A 221 25.35 24.14 -36.88
C THR A 221 24.62 25.20 -35.99
N PRO A 222 25.23 25.66 -34.87
CA PRO A 222 26.09 24.95 -33.90
C PRO A 222 25.77 25.25 -32.40
N ASP A 223 26.53 24.59 -31.52
CA ASP A 223 26.94 25.00 -30.17
C ASP A 223 25.98 24.83 -28.97
N GLY A 224 26.52 24.38 -27.83
CA GLY A 224 25.78 24.14 -26.57
C GLY A 224 26.18 22.87 -25.81
N ASP A 225 27.35 22.87 -25.16
CA ASP A 225 27.85 21.76 -24.33
C ASP A 225 27.00 21.47 -23.08
N VAL A 226 26.57 20.20 -22.90
CA VAL A 226 26.24 19.62 -21.58
C VAL A 226 26.67 18.14 -21.56
N PRO A 227 27.47 17.66 -20.59
CA PRO A 227 28.12 16.36 -20.69
C PRO A 227 27.22 15.15 -20.37
N ARG A 228 27.41 14.07 -21.15
CA ARG A 228 26.89 12.73 -20.81
C ARG A 228 27.66 12.13 -19.65
N VAL A 229 26.97 11.77 -18.57
CA VAL A 229 27.44 10.73 -17.65
C VAL A 229 26.92 9.39 -18.15
N SER A 230 27.81 8.42 -18.22
CA SER A 230 27.49 7.00 -18.44
C SER A 230 28.00 6.22 -17.24
N SER A 231 27.15 5.37 -16.69
CA SER A 231 27.52 4.41 -15.65
C SER A 231 26.48 3.30 -15.61
N ASP A 232 26.92 2.07 -15.82
CA ASP A 232 26.10 0.86 -15.74
C ASP A 232 25.53 0.68 -14.32
N SER A 233 24.26 0.27 -14.23
CA SER A 233 23.74 -0.43 -13.07
C SER A 233 22.56 -1.30 -13.48
N ASP A 234 22.87 -2.54 -13.82
CA ASP A 234 21.89 -3.60 -14.05
C ASP A 234 21.14 -3.91 -12.73
N THR A 235 19.88 -4.34 -12.84
CA THR A 235 19.07 -4.92 -11.73
C THR A 235 18.63 -3.99 -10.57
N GLN A 236 17.77 -2.98 -10.82
CA GLN A 236 16.83 -2.51 -9.78
C GLN A 236 15.52 -1.84 -10.27
N GLN A 237 15.03 -2.22 -11.47
CA GLN A 237 13.72 -1.77 -11.96
C GLN A 237 12.57 -2.31 -11.07
N GLY A 238 11.75 -1.41 -10.51
CA GLY A 238 10.48 -1.74 -9.85
C GLY A 238 10.44 -1.63 -8.32
N THR A 239 11.56 -1.32 -7.64
CA THR A 239 11.58 -1.09 -6.19
C THR A 239 11.30 0.38 -5.87
N LEU A 240 10.04 0.69 -5.53
CA LEU A 240 9.59 2.07 -5.24
C LEU A 240 9.83 2.48 -3.78
N THR A 241 10.10 1.51 -2.92
CA THR A 241 10.48 1.74 -1.53
C THR A 241 11.91 1.26 -1.36
N ASN A 242 12.88 2.19 -1.29
CA ASN A 242 14.17 1.84 -0.72
C ASN A 242 13.90 1.33 0.69
N ALA A 243 14.14 0.04 0.94
CA ALA A 243 14.09 -0.49 2.29
C ALA A 243 15.06 0.35 3.13
N GLU A 244 14.59 0.92 4.24
CA GLU A 244 15.47 1.72 5.09
C GLU A 244 16.67 0.85 5.50
N GLU A 245 17.86 1.19 4.97
CA GLU A 245 19.08 0.52 5.38
C GLU A 245 19.46 1.03 6.77
N TRP A 246 18.89 0.37 7.77
CA TRP A 246 19.30 0.49 9.16
C TRP A 246 20.74 0.02 9.27
N SER A 247 21.68 0.95 9.08
CA SER A 247 23.12 0.71 9.06
C SER A 247 23.60 0.23 10.44
N ARG A 248 23.54 -1.08 10.65
CA ARG A 248 24.05 -1.77 11.84
C ARG A 248 25.57 -1.73 11.84
N GLY A 249 26.12 -0.66 12.40
CA GLY A 249 27.55 -0.42 12.50
C GLY A 249 27.89 0.82 13.33
N HIS A 250 29.18 1.13 13.40
CA HIS A 250 29.67 2.35 14.06
C HIS A 250 29.19 3.59 13.31
N VAL A 251 28.66 4.58 14.04
CA VAL A 251 28.23 5.87 13.47
C VAL A 251 29.41 6.55 12.77
N ARG A 252 29.24 6.96 11.50
CA ARG A 252 30.31 7.62 10.75
C ARG A 252 30.71 8.94 11.43
N TRP A 253 32.01 9.18 11.60
CA TRP A 253 32.54 10.40 12.22
C TRP A 253 31.98 11.71 11.62
N ASN A 254 31.64 11.69 10.32
CA ASN A 254 31.02 12.82 9.63
C ASN A 254 29.65 13.24 10.21
N VAL A 255 28.90 12.33 10.85
CA VAL A 255 27.63 12.64 11.52
C VAL A 255 27.86 13.48 12.77
N TYR A 256 28.94 13.20 13.52
CA TYR A 256 29.31 13.99 14.70
C TYR A 256 29.77 15.39 14.31
N THR A 257 30.54 15.53 13.22
CA THR A 257 30.96 16.86 12.73
C THR A 257 29.77 17.67 12.22
N GLU A 258 28.82 17.05 11.52
CA GLU A 258 27.60 17.73 11.08
C GLU A 258 26.73 18.16 12.27
N TYR A 259 26.55 17.29 13.27
CA TYR A 259 25.85 17.63 14.51
C TYR A 259 26.52 18.76 15.28
N ILE A 260 27.84 18.72 15.43
CA ILE A 260 28.63 19.80 16.07
C ILE A 260 28.44 21.11 15.29
N ASN A 261 28.48 21.08 13.96
CA ASN A 261 28.28 22.26 13.12
C ASN A 261 26.86 22.84 13.28
N ALA A 262 25.83 21.99 13.18
CA ALA A 262 24.43 22.38 13.35
C ALA A 262 24.11 22.90 14.77
N SER A 263 24.79 22.39 15.80
CA SER A 263 24.61 22.81 17.20
C SER A 263 25.24 24.17 17.58
N GLY A 264 25.71 24.94 16.60
CA GLY A 264 26.38 26.23 16.80
C GLY A 264 27.90 26.19 16.57
N GLY A 265 28.41 25.13 15.96
CA GLY A 265 29.81 25.00 15.57
C GLY A 265 30.76 24.62 16.70
N VAL A 266 32.02 24.44 16.33
CA VAL A 266 33.11 24.04 17.24
C VAL A 266 33.30 25.03 18.39
N VAL A 267 32.99 26.32 18.19
CA VAL A 267 33.13 27.36 19.22
C VAL A 267 32.19 27.12 20.41
N VAL A 268 30.94 26.75 20.17
CA VAL A 268 29.97 26.43 21.25
C VAL A 268 30.41 25.17 22.01
N TRP A 269 30.90 24.15 21.30
CA TRP A 269 31.44 22.93 21.92
C TRP A 269 32.71 23.16 22.75
N LEU A 270 33.62 24.03 22.29
CA LEU A 270 34.79 24.44 23.07
C LEU A 270 34.38 25.22 24.33
N LEU A 271 33.39 26.11 24.23
CA LEU A 271 32.87 26.84 25.38
C LEU A 271 32.23 25.89 26.41
N LEU A 272 31.42 24.93 25.96
CA LEU A 272 30.83 23.91 26.82
C LEU A 272 31.90 23.03 27.51
N MET A 273 32.94 22.61 26.78
CA MET A 273 34.07 21.88 27.35
C MET A 273 34.82 22.69 28.40
N VAL A 274 35.09 23.98 28.15
CA VAL A 274 35.76 24.86 29.12
C VAL A 274 34.88 25.05 30.37
N LEU A 275 33.57 25.28 30.20
CA LEU A 275 32.64 25.42 31.31
C LEU A 275 32.56 24.16 32.17
N PHE A 276 32.55 22.97 31.54
CA PHE A 276 32.58 21.68 32.23
C PHE A 276 33.89 21.46 33.00
N MET A 277 35.04 21.81 32.41
CA MET A 277 36.34 21.71 33.08
C MET A 277 36.46 22.68 34.28
N ILE A 278 35.88 23.89 34.17
CA ILE A 278 35.77 24.83 35.30
C ILE A 278 34.91 24.23 36.41
N GLN A 279 33.74 23.65 36.07
CA GLN A 279 32.86 22.99 37.05
C GLN A 279 33.60 21.87 37.81
N GLN A 280 34.31 20.98 37.11
CA GLN A 280 35.06 19.90 37.75
C GLN A 280 36.25 20.43 38.57
N GLY A 281 36.90 21.51 38.12
CA GLY A 281 37.91 22.21 38.93
C GLY A 281 37.35 22.74 40.25
N LEU A 282 36.17 23.37 40.22
CA LEU A 282 35.50 23.86 41.43
C LEU A 282 35.12 22.72 42.40
N GLN A 283 34.66 21.57 41.89
CA GLN A 283 34.38 20.39 42.74
C GLN A 283 35.64 19.89 43.45
N VAL A 284 36.75 19.72 42.72
CA VAL A 284 38.03 19.28 43.32
C VAL A 284 38.55 20.28 44.34
N VAL A 285 38.40 21.59 44.09
CA VAL A 285 38.79 22.64 45.05
C VAL A 285 37.88 22.63 46.29
N GLN A 286 36.58 22.39 46.15
CA GLN A 286 35.65 22.26 47.27
C GLN A 286 36.04 21.09 48.18
N ASP A 287 36.30 19.91 47.61
CA ASP A 287 36.67 18.72 48.37
C ASP A 287 38.04 18.86 49.04
N TRP A 288 39.00 19.49 48.34
CA TRP A 288 40.31 19.83 48.91
C TRP A 288 40.19 20.83 50.07
N TRP A 289 39.36 21.86 49.93
CA TRP A 289 39.12 22.86 50.98
C TRP A 289 38.44 22.25 52.22
N LEU A 290 37.43 21.40 52.02
CA LEU A 290 36.77 20.67 53.11
C LEU A 290 37.75 19.77 53.87
N LYS A 291 38.68 19.11 53.16
CA LYS A 291 39.73 18.29 53.79
C LYS A 291 40.66 19.13 54.68
N GLU A 292 41.13 20.27 54.19
CA GLU A 292 42.01 21.16 54.97
C GLU A 292 41.28 21.75 56.19
N TRP A 293 40.02 22.13 56.02
CA TRP A 293 39.19 22.66 57.11
C TRP A 293 38.94 21.60 58.19
N ALA A 294 38.65 20.36 57.81
CA ALA A 294 38.50 19.24 58.75
C ALA A 294 39.81 18.91 59.50
N ALA A 295 40.96 18.98 58.81
CA ALA A 295 42.28 18.76 59.44
C ALA A 295 42.59 19.80 60.52
N SER A 296 42.10 21.04 60.37
CA SER A 296 42.24 22.10 61.38
C SER A 296 41.52 21.76 62.69
N TYR A 297 40.30 21.23 62.63
CA TYR A 297 39.54 20.83 63.83
C TYR A 297 40.11 19.59 64.53
N GLY A 298 40.70 18.65 63.77
CA GLY A 298 41.37 17.48 64.34
C GLY A 298 42.54 17.83 65.25
N LYS A 299 43.15 19.01 65.08
CA LYS A 299 44.31 19.46 65.85
C LYS A 299 43.97 19.97 67.25
N SER A 300 42.76 20.50 67.45
CA SER A 300 42.31 21.04 68.74
C SER A 300 41.88 19.96 69.75
N SER A 301 41.78 18.69 69.35
CA SER A 301 41.36 17.60 70.24
C SER A 301 42.53 16.82 70.88
N ASP A 302 43.74 16.91 70.31
CA ASP A 302 44.94 16.23 70.85
C ASP A 302 45.68 17.05 71.93
N ASP A 303 45.56 18.38 71.91
CA ASP A 303 46.22 19.27 72.89
C ASP A 303 45.57 19.20 74.29
N ASP A 304 44.28 18.86 74.39
CA ASP A 304 43.57 18.72 75.69
C ASP A 304 43.76 17.33 76.34
N ILE A 305 44.36 16.34 75.65
CA ILE A 305 44.47 14.95 76.14
C ILE A 305 45.86 14.59 76.69
N ASN A 306 46.92 15.33 76.31
CA ASN A 306 48.29 15.04 76.78
C ASN A 306 48.67 15.73 78.12
N GLY A 307 47.68 16.34 78.79
CA GLY A 307 47.83 16.95 80.12
C GLY A 307 47.63 15.95 81.28
N SER A 308 48.73 15.32 81.73
CA SER A 308 48.87 14.52 82.97
C SER A 308 48.45 13.04 82.97
N GLY A 309 49.46 12.17 83.13
CA GLY A 309 49.50 11.26 84.30
C GLY A 309 49.04 9.80 84.16
N ILE A 310 50.04 8.90 84.19
CA ILE A 310 50.01 7.58 84.86
C ILE A 310 49.25 6.42 84.16
N MET A 311 50.05 5.43 83.71
CA MET A 311 49.67 4.02 83.44
C MET A 311 49.07 3.34 84.70
N PRO A 312 48.17 2.32 84.62
CA PRO A 312 48.44 1.12 83.80
C PRO A 312 47.22 0.31 83.24
N SER A 313 47.57 -0.78 82.57
CA SER A 313 46.78 -2.00 82.24
C SER A 313 45.44 -2.26 82.94
N LEU A 314 44.44 -2.73 82.16
CA LEU A 314 43.77 -4.05 82.32
C LEU A 314 42.62 -4.27 81.31
N LEU A 315 42.30 -5.55 81.05
CA LEU A 315 41.01 -6.13 80.59
C LEU A 315 40.38 -5.52 79.30
N SER A 316 40.35 -6.22 78.16
CA SER A 316 39.48 -7.37 77.83
C SER A 316 37.97 -7.12 77.94
N LEU A 317 37.31 -7.00 76.78
CA LEU A 317 35.95 -7.45 76.39
C LEU A 317 35.73 -6.85 74.98
N GLU A 318 35.78 -7.62 73.90
CA GLU A 318 34.77 -8.56 73.38
C GLU A 318 33.59 -7.84 72.68
N GLN A 319 33.36 -8.26 71.42
CA GLN A 319 32.26 -7.91 70.49
C GLN A 319 32.36 -6.55 69.78
#